data_AF-A0A4Q3KX82-F1
#
_entry.id   AF-A0A4Q3KX82-F1
#
_cell.length_a   1.000
_cell.length_b   1.000
_cell.length_c   1.000
_cell.angle_alpha   90.00
_cell.angle_beta   90.00
_cell.angle_gamma   90.00
#
_symmetry.space_group_name_H-M   'P 1'
#
loop_
_entity.id
_entity.type
_entity.pdbx_description
1 polymer ?
#
loop_
_entity_poly.entity_id
_entity_poly.type
_entity_poly.pdbx_seq_one_letter_code
_entity_poly.pdbx_strand_id
1 'polypeptide(L)' 'MASPLTQETVFGVADGATYSGMLCLGENGRLYFAQAQVDGHTIPLPDSQWATRDEAVRALADIASGARKPGE' A
#
# COMPACT_ATOMS: atom_id res chain seq x y z
N MET A 1 25.36 -6.63 4.12
CA MET A 1 24.45 -6.45 5.27
C MET A 1 23.14 -5.92 4.72
N ALA A 2 22.09 -6.73 4.68
CA ALA A 2 20.77 -6.24 4.29
C ALA A 2 20.27 -5.37 5.44
N SER A 3 20.14 -4.06 5.22
CA SER A 3 19.40 -3.18 6.12
C SER A 3 18.04 -3.84 6.39
N PRO A 4 17.52 -3.83 7.63
CA PRO A 4 16.19 -4.38 7.88
C PRO A 4 15.24 -3.67 6.93
N LEU A 5 14.73 -4.41 5.94
CA LEU A 5 13.74 -3.95 4.97
C LEU A 5 12.71 -3.20 5.81
N THR A 6 12.61 -1.87 5.64
CA THR A 6 11.83 -1.05 6.54
C THR A 6 10.37 -1.41 6.31
N GLN A 7 9.85 -2.27 7.18
CA GLN A 7 8.47 -2.71 7.17
C GLN A 7 7.69 -1.78 8.07
N GLU A 8 6.66 -1.17 7.50
CA GLU A 8 5.80 -0.26 8.22
C GLU A 8 4.35 -0.61 7.96
N THR A 9 3.55 -0.66 9.03
CA THR A 9 2.12 -0.87 8.90
C THR A 9 1.41 0.48 8.74
N VAL A 10 0.75 0.63 7.60
CA VAL A 10 -0.08 1.78 7.24
C VAL A 10 -1.52 1.47 7.62
N PHE A 11 -2.19 2.44 8.24
CA PHE A 11 -3.62 2.39 8.51
C PHE A 11 -4.22 3.76 8.18
N GLY A 12 -5.41 3.77 7.59
CA GLY A 12 -6.13 5.00 7.30
C GLY A 12 -7.59 4.74 6.94
N VAL A 13 -8.32 5.82 6.69
CA VAL A 13 -9.71 5.79 6.24
C VAL A 13 -9.81 6.73 5.03
N ALA A 14 -10.42 6.26 3.95
CA ALA A 14 -10.67 7.03 2.73
C ALA A 14 -12.13 6.84 2.31
N ASP A 15 -12.87 7.94 2.14
CA ASP A 15 -14.30 7.94 1.76
C ASP A 15 -15.17 7.00 2.62
N GLY A 16 -14.86 6.91 3.92
CA GLY A 16 -15.55 6.02 4.86
C GLY A 16 -15.10 4.56 4.83
N ALA A 17 -14.28 4.14 3.86
CA ALA A 17 -13.66 2.82 3.82
C ALA A 17 -12.35 2.81 4.63
N THR A 18 -12.19 1.82 5.50
CA THR A 18 -10.94 1.65 6.26
C THR A 18 -9.93 0.89 5.42
N TYR A 19 -8.68 1.35 5.33
CA TYR A 19 -7.62 0.63 4.65
C TYR A 19 -6.44 0.37 5.57
N SER A 20 -5.79 -0.76 5.38
CA SER A 20 -4.58 -1.14 6.08
C SER A 20 -3.62 -1.84 5.13
N GLY A 21 -2.32 -1.72 5.37
CA GLY A 21 -1.35 -2.43 4.58
C GLY A 21 0.03 -2.47 5.20
N MET A 22 0.79 -3.51 4.88
CA MET A 22 2.19 -3.64 5.26
C MET A 22 3.06 -3.13 4.11
N LEU A 23 3.63 -1.94 4.28
CA LEU A 23 4.53 -1.30 3.34
C LEU A 23 5.95 -1.80 3.60
N CYS A 24 6.61 -2.30 2.56
CA CYS A 24 7.96 -2.82 2.61
C CYS A 24 8.86 -2.06 1.65
N LEU A 25 10.09 -1.74 2.06
CA LEU A 25 11.12 -1.23 1.16
C LEU A 25 11.81 -2.39 0.44
N GLY A 26 11.69 -2.45 -0.88
CA GLY A 26 12.37 -3.42 -1.74
C GLY A 26 13.85 -3.08 -1.94
N GLU A 27 14.62 -4.08 -2.39
CA GLU A 27 16.06 -3.95 -2.66
C GLU A 27 16.37 -2.95 -3.78
N ASN A 28 15.39 -2.66 -4.64
CA ASN A 28 15.45 -1.63 -5.68
C ASN A 28 15.21 -0.21 -5.16
N GLY A 29 15.02 -0.03 -3.84
CA GLY A 29 14.71 1.25 -3.22
C GLY A 29 13.27 1.71 -3.44
N ARG A 30 12.40 0.85 -3.98
CA ARG A 30 10.98 1.13 -4.15
C ARG A 30 10.17 0.51 -3.03
N LEU A 31 9.10 1.20 -2.64
CA LEU A 31 8.17 0.72 -1.63
C LEU A 31 7.07 -0.09 -2.30
N TYR A 32 6.64 -1.18 -1.67
CA TYR A 32 5.55 -2.03 -2.15
C TYR A 32 4.70 -2.51 -0.97
N PHE A 33 3.42 -2.79 -1.21
CA PHE A 33 2.57 -3.40 -0.17
C PHE A 33 2.70 -4.92 -0.23
N ALA A 34 3.30 -5.52 0.80
CA ALA A 34 3.31 -6.97 0.97
C ALA A 34 1.90 -7.51 1.32
N GLN A 35 1.09 -6.69 1.98
CA GLN A 35 -0.31 -6.94 2.25
C GLN A 35 -1.06 -5.62 2.16
N ALA A 36 -2.22 -5.61 1.52
CA ALA A 36 -3.13 -4.49 1.49
C ALA A 36 -4.54 -5.00 1.71
N GLN A 37 -5.30 -4.31 2.56
CA GLN A 37 -6.67 -4.63 2.91
C GLN A 37 -7.50 -3.36 2.88
N VAL A 38 -8.71 -3.46 2.36
CA VAL A 38 -9.72 -2.41 2.34
C VAL A 38 -10.99 -3.01 2.92
N ASP A 39 -11.52 -2.40 3.98
CA ASP A 39 -12.70 -2.85 4.70
C ASP A 39 -12.60 -4.31 5.18
N GLY A 40 -11.38 -4.76 5.49
CA GLY A 40 -11.07 -6.16 5.83
C GLY A 40 -10.89 -7.10 4.64
N HIS A 41 -11.17 -6.65 3.41
CA HIS A 41 -10.93 -7.41 2.19
C HIS A 41 -9.49 -7.22 1.69
N THR A 42 -8.73 -8.30 1.62
CA THR A 42 -7.39 -8.27 1.03
C THR A 42 -7.49 -7.99 -0.46
N ILE A 43 -6.80 -6.93 -0.91
CA ILE A 43 -6.72 -6.57 -2.32
C ILE A 43 -5.34 -6.93 -2.88
N PRO A 44 -5.28 -7.62 -4.03
CA PRO A 44 -4.01 -7.88 -4.68
C PRO A 44 -3.50 -6.59 -5.34
N LEU A 45 -2.25 -6.21 -5.04
CA LEU A 45 -1.55 -5.11 -5.69
C LEU A 45 -0.28 -5.62 -6.39
N PRO A 46 -0.40 -6.54 -7.36
CA PRO A 46 0.74 -7.01 -8.12
C PRO A 46 1.35 -5.82 -8.87
N ASP A 47 2.68 -5.74 -8.90
CA ASP A 47 3.45 -4.74 -9.63
C ASP A 47 3.31 -3.28 -9.16
N SER A 48 2.58 -3.03 -8.08
CA SER A 48 2.46 -1.67 -7.53
C SER A 48 3.67 -1.32 -6.66
N GLN A 49 4.48 -0.40 -7.18
CA GLN A 49 5.70 0.08 -6.52
C GLN A 49 5.74 1.60 -6.53
N TRP A 50 6.17 2.19 -5.41
CA TRP A 50 6.19 3.62 -5.21
C TRP A 50 7.58 4.13 -4.83
N ALA A 51 7.87 5.39 -5.17
CA ALA A 51 9.14 6.01 -4.77
C ALA A 51 9.12 6.41 -3.30
N THR A 52 7.94 6.81 -2.79
CA THR A 52 7.78 7.34 -1.44
C THR A 52 6.61 6.69 -0.71
N ARG A 53 6.67 6.74 0.62
CA ARG A 53 5.60 6.29 1.50
C ARG A 53 4.30 7.03 1.21
N ASP A 54 4.37 8.35 1.04
CA ASP A 54 3.20 9.19 0.80
C ASP A 54 2.45 8.76 -0.47
N GLU A 55 3.18 8.51 -1.56
CA GLU A 55 2.60 7.98 -2.80
C GLU A 55 1.94 6.62 -2.61
N ALA A 56 2.58 5.70 -1.87
CA ALA A 56 2.02 4.38 -1.59
C ALA A 56 0.72 4.48 -0.78
N VAL A 57 0.75 5.24 0.32
CA VAL A 57 -0.42 5.46 1.19
C VAL A 57 -1.55 6.11 0.40
N ARG A 58 -1.24 7.12 -0.41
CA ARG A 58 -2.21 7.81 -1.24
C ARG A 58 -2.82 6.88 -2.29
N ALA A 59 -2.03 6.02 -2.93
CA ALA A 59 -2.54 5.03 -3.86
C ALA A 59 -3.49 4.03 -3.17
N LEU A 60 -3.14 3.57 -1.97
CA LEU A 60 -4.01 2.67 -1.19
C LEU A 60 -5.32 3.36 -0.77
N ALA A 61 -5.26 4.64 -0.39
CA ALA A 61 -6.43 5.45 -0.09
C ALA A 61 -7.33 5.67 -1.33
N ASP A 62 -6.73 5.89 -2.50
CA ASP A 62 -7.43 6.06 -3.77
C ASP A 62 -8.16 4.76 -4.19
N ILE A 63 -7.52 3.60 -3.97
CA ILE A 63 -8.16 2.30 -4.16
C ILE A 63 -9.29 2.07 -3.14
N ALA A 64 -9.06 2.43 -1.87
CA ALA A 64 -10.03 2.25 -0.80
C ALA A 64 -11.29 3.10 -0.99
N SER A 65 -11.13 4.33 -1.47
CA SER A 65 -12.24 5.22 -1.83
C SER A 65 -12.97 4.81 -3.12
N GLY A 66 -12.46 3.83 -3.87
CA GLY A 66 -12.99 3.43 -5.17
C GLY A 66 -12.69 4.42 -6.30
N ALA A 67 -11.83 5.41 -6.06
CA ALA A 67 -11.35 6.35 -7.08
C ALA A 67 -10.42 5.67 -8.10
N ARG A 68 -9.69 4.62 -7.67
CA ARG A 68 -8.96 3.68 -8.53
C ARG A 68 -9.49 2.27 -8.38
N LYS A 69 -9.58 1.57 -9.51
CA LYS A 69 -9.71 0.11 -9.49
C LYS A 69 -8.33 -0.54 -9.24
N PRO A 70 -8.25 -1.62 -8.46
CA PRO A 70 -7.02 -2.38 -8.33
C PRO A 70 -6.65 -3.01 -9.68
N GLY A 71 -5.62 -2.48 -10.37
CA GLY A 71 -5.03 -3.07 -11.58
C GLY A 71 -5.21 -2.32 -12.92
N GLU A 72 -5.64 -1.06 -12.93
CA GLU A 72 -5.67 -0.19 -14.14
C GLU A 72 -4.50 0.81 -14.22
#